data_AF-A0A7Y1YTX5-F1
#
_entry.id   AF-A0A7Y1YTX5-F1
#
_cell.length_a   1.000
_cell.length_b   1.000
_cell.length_c   1.000
_cell.angle_alpha   90.00
_cell.angle_beta   90.00
_cell.angle_gamma   90.00
#
_symmetry.space_group_name_H-M   'P 1'
#
loop_
_entity.id
_entity.type
_entity.pdbx_description
1 polymer ?
#
loop_
_entity_poly.entity_id
_entity_poly.type
_entity_poly.pdbx_seq_one_letter_code
_entity_poly.pdbx_strand_id
1 'polypeptide(L)'
;MIKVRQPLAGITIMGILPRRNYESRIRILNLQIAQIASETEIGYGDIGHIFLEGLRINESLFSDGLHPNAEGYRRMKAALEGYIP
;
A
#
# COMPACT_ATOMS: atom_id res chain seq x y z
N MET A 1 -14.42 -8.24 14.79
CA MET A 1 -13.65 -8.46 13.54
C MET A 1 -14.56 -8.25 12.34
N ILE A 2 -14.03 -7.72 11.23
CA ILE A 2 -14.79 -7.36 10.02
C ILE A 2 -15.58 -8.56 9.46
N LYS A 3 -14.97 -9.74 9.36
CA LYS A 3 -15.64 -10.97 8.90
C LYS A 3 -16.93 -11.34 9.67
N VAL A 4 -17.01 -10.98 10.96
CA VAL A 4 -18.20 -11.23 11.81
C VAL A 4 -19.24 -10.12 11.65
N ARG A 5 -18.80 -8.86 11.54
CA ARG A 5 -19.69 -7.70 11.52
C ARG A 5 -20.18 -7.32 10.12
N GLN A 6 -19.47 -7.73 9.06
CA GLN A 6 -19.72 -7.44 7.65
C GLN A 6 -19.34 -8.69 6.81
N PRO A 7 -20.07 -9.80 6.95
CA PRO A 7 -19.70 -11.08 6.34
C PRO A 7 -19.72 -11.09 4.80
N LEU A 8 -20.42 -10.15 4.19
CA LEU A 8 -20.53 -10.02 2.73
C LEU A 8 -19.55 -9.00 2.12
N ALA A 9 -18.78 -8.29 2.94
CA ALA A 9 -17.86 -7.28 2.44
C ALA A 9 -16.61 -7.93 1.84
N GLY A 10 -16.25 -7.50 0.62
CA GLY A 10 -14.92 -7.75 0.07
C GLY A 10 -13.86 -7.05 0.93
N ILE A 11 -12.75 -7.75 1.21
CA ILE A 11 -11.62 -7.20 1.94
C ILE A 11 -10.40 -7.24 1.02
N THR A 12 -9.73 -6.08 0.91
CA THR A 12 -8.42 -5.96 0.28
C THR A 12 -7.46 -5.35 1.29
N ILE A 13 -6.32 -6.00 1.52
CA ILE A 13 -5.24 -5.48 2.35
C ILE A 13 -4.27 -4.74 1.43
N MET A 14 -4.09 -3.44 1.68
CA MET A 14 -3.11 -2.65 0.96
C MET A 14 -1.74 -2.78 1.63
N GLY A 15 -0.69 -2.92 0.84
CA GLY A 15 0.68 -2.82 1.31
C GLY A 15 0.96 -1.49 1.99
N ILE A 16 1.85 -1.49 2.97
CA ILE A 16 2.32 -0.29 3.65
C ILE A 16 3.05 0.58 2.64
N LEU A 17 2.71 1.87 2.59
CA LEU A 17 3.40 2.83 1.73
C LEU A 17 4.87 2.96 2.12
N PRO A 18 5.81 3.09 1.16
CA PRO A 18 7.21 3.33 1.49
C PRO A 18 7.37 4.70 2.14
N ARG A 19 8.39 4.83 2.99
CA ARG A 19 8.77 6.09 3.64
C ARG A 19 10.28 6.18 3.76
N ARG A 20 10.77 7.41 3.89
CA ARG A 20 12.19 7.73 4.04
C ARG A 20 12.84 6.90 5.15
N ASN A 21 13.99 6.31 4.84
CA ASN A 21 14.85 5.53 5.75
C ASN A 21 14.29 4.18 6.23
N TYR A 22 13.10 3.77 5.76
CA TYR A 22 12.47 2.50 6.15
C TYR A 22 12.09 1.62 4.95
N GLU A 23 12.51 1.98 3.74
CA GLU A 23 12.10 1.31 2.51
C GLU A 23 12.39 -0.20 2.54
N SER A 24 13.58 -0.62 2.99
CA SER A 24 13.94 -2.04 3.11
C SER A 24 13.05 -2.78 4.12
N ARG A 25 12.78 -2.17 5.28
CA ARG A 25 11.90 -2.77 6.30
C ARG A 25 10.47 -2.91 5.77
N ILE A 26 9.96 -1.89 5.11
CA ILE A 26 8.60 -1.89 4.55
C ILE A 26 8.48 -2.95 3.45
N ARG A 27 9.50 -3.12 2.61
CA ARG A 27 9.52 -4.18 1.60
C ARG A 27 9.38 -5.57 2.22
N ILE A 28 10.10 -5.84 3.31
CA ILE A 28 10.01 -7.12 4.04
C ILE A 28 8.62 -7.30 4.66
N LEU A 29 8.08 -6.25 5.29
CA LEU A 29 6.74 -6.30 5.89
C LEU A 29 5.66 -6.54 4.84
N ASN A 30 5.74 -5.89 3.68
CA ASN A 30 4.76 -6.06 2.60
C ASN A 30 4.80 -7.48 2.02
N LEU A 31 5.96 -8.12 1.93
CA LEU A 31 6.05 -9.54 1.56
C LEU A 31 5.33 -10.44 2.59
N GLN A 32 5.51 -10.17 3.89
CA GLN A 32 4.82 -10.91 4.94
C GLN A 32 3.31 -10.67 4.94
N ILE A 33 2.87 -9.44 4.70
CA ILE A 33 1.44 -9.09 4.58
C ILE A 33 0.82 -9.80 3.36
N ALA A 34 1.49 -9.81 2.22
CA ALA A 34 1.04 -10.52 1.03
C ALA A 34 0.89 -12.03 1.29
N GLN A 35 1.84 -12.63 2.03
CA GLN A 35 1.75 -14.03 2.46
C GLN A 35 0.51 -14.28 3.33
N ILE A 36 0.27 -13.44 4.34
CA ILE A 36 -0.92 -13.55 5.21
C ILE A 36 -2.21 -13.36 4.41
N ALA A 37 -2.24 -12.41 3.48
CA ALA A 37 -3.40 -12.18 2.62
C ALA A 37 -3.70 -13.43 1.78
N SER A 38 -2.68 -14.05 1.19
CA SER A 38 -2.80 -15.31 0.47
C SER A 38 -3.32 -16.45 1.35
N GLU A 39 -2.75 -16.65 2.55
CA GLU A 39 -3.16 -17.71 3.49
C GLU A 39 -4.58 -17.52 4.03
N THR A 40 -5.10 -16.29 4.01
CA THR A 40 -6.44 -15.96 4.53
C THR A 40 -7.49 -15.73 3.45
N GLU A 41 -7.12 -15.99 2.18
CA GLU A 41 -7.93 -15.78 0.98
C GLU A 41 -8.46 -14.33 0.87
N ILE A 42 -7.65 -13.36 1.28
CA ILE A 42 -7.94 -11.93 1.21
C ILE A 42 -7.11 -11.33 0.08
N GLY A 43 -7.69 -10.40 -0.70
CA GLY A 43 -6.97 -9.69 -1.75
C GLY A 43 -5.82 -8.86 -1.18
N TYR A 44 -4.69 -8.80 -1.90
CA TYR A 44 -3.56 -7.93 -1.57
C TYR A 44 -3.33 -6.91 -2.70
N GLY A 45 -3.22 -5.64 -2.35
CA GLY A 45 -2.91 -4.56 -3.28
C GLY A 45 -1.58 -3.87 -2.97
N ASP A 46 -0.62 -3.92 -3.89
CA ASP A 46 0.62 -3.14 -3.78
C ASP A 46 0.48 -1.80 -4.49
N ILE A 47 0.05 -0.78 -3.74
CA ILE A 47 0.03 0.61 -4.23
C ILE A 47 1.32 1.38 -3.94
N GLY A 48 2.22 0.83 -3.12
CA GLY A 48 3.43 1.52 -2.70
C GLY A 48 4.40 1.79 -3.86
N HIS A 49 4.34 0.97 -4.92
CA HIS A 49 5.25 1.05 -6.07
C HIS A 49 5.22 2.41 -6.78
N ILE A 50 4.09 3.13 -6.80
CA ILE A 50 3.99 4.45 -7.45
C ILE A 50 4.80 5.54 -6.76
N PHE A 51 5.22 5.29 -5.52
CA PHE A 51 5.99 6.21 -4.70
C PHE A 51 7.50 5.94 -4.74
N LEU A 52 7.95 4.96 -5.52
CA LEU A 52 9.35 4.56 -5.58
C LEU A 52 10.06 5.13 -6.81
N GLU A 53 11.30 5.54 -6.61
CA GLU A 53 12.30 5.76 -7.66
C GLU A 53 13.43 4.75 -7.42
N GLY A 54 13.39 3.63 -8.14
CA GLY A 54 14.23 2.47 -7.85
C GLY A 54 13.89 1.83 -6.50
N LEU A 55 14.84 1.87 -5.56
CA LEU A 55 14.69 1.27 -4.22
C LEU A 55 14.42 2.31 -3.11
N ARG A 56 14.29 3.59 -3.47
CA ARG A 56 14.05 4.71 -2.56
C ARG A 56 12.71 5.35 -2.85
N ILE A 57 12.18 6.11 -1.89
CA ILE A 57 11.02 6.94 -2.18
C ILE A 57 11.38 8.04 -3.19
N ASN A 58 10.44 8.36 -4.07
CA ASN A 58 10.49 9.60 -4.83
C ASN A 58 10.10 10.76 -3.91
N GLU A 59 11.09 11.45 -3.36
CA GLU A 59 10.91 12.53 -2.39
C GLU A 59 9.98 13.65 -2.89
N SER A 60 9.88 13.86 -4.21
CA SER A 60 8.98 14.88 -4.79
C SER A 60 7.49 14.57 -4.61
N LEU A 61 7.12 13.35 -4.21
CA LEU A 61 5.74 12.92 -3.94
C LEU A 61 5.37 13.02 -2.46
N PHE A 62 6.28 13.48 -1.59
CA PHE A 62 6.07 13.56 -0.15
C PHE A 62 6.30 14.97 0.38
N SER A 63 5.64 15.31 1.48
CA SER A 63 5.85 16.58 2.18
C SER A 63 6.99 16.50 3.20
N ASP A 64 7.17 15.32 3.82
CA ASP A 64 8.12 15.09 4.92
C ASP A 64 8.86 13.73 4.82
N GLY A 65 8.69 13.02 3.71
CA GLY A 65 9.21 11.66 3.50
C GLY A 65 8.35 10.55 4.13
N LEU A 66 7.17 10.87 4.67
CA LEU A 66 6.18 9.91 5.17
C LEU A 66 4.81 10.17 4.55
N HIS A 67 4.31 11.39 4.61
CA HIS A 67 3.00 11.77 4.10
C HIS A 67 3.09 12.16 2.62
N PRO A 68 2.30 11.53 1.73
CA PRO A 68 2.17 11.99 0.36
C PRO A 68 1.76 13.47 0.31
N ASN A 69 2.32 14.22 -0.63
CA ASN A 69 1.86 15.57 -0.92
C ASN A 69 0.68 15.54 -1.91
N ALA A 70 0.22 16.71 -2.37
CA ALA A 70 -0.93 16.81 -3.27
C ALA A 70 -0.75 15.98 -4.57
N GLU A 71 0.45 15.96 -5.14
CA GLU A 71 0.75 15.16 -6.33
C GLU A 71 0.84 13.66 -5.98
N GLY A 72 1.44 13.31 -4.84
CA GLY A 72 1.46 11.94 -4.33
C GLY A 72 0.05 11.36 -4.16
N TYR A 73 -0.87 12.13 -3.56
CA TYR A 73 -2.28 11.73 -3.44
C TYR A 73 -2.99 11.61 -4.79
N ARG A 74 -2.69 12.49 -5.75
CA ARG A 74 -3.26 12.42 -7.11
C ARG A 74 -2.89 11.12 -7.80
N ARG A 75 -1.61 10.74 -7.75
CA ARG A 75 -1.12 9.47 -8.32
C ARG A 75 -1.71 8.26 -7.61
N MET A 76 -1.77 8.33 -6.27
CA MET A 76 -2.37 7.25 -5.48
C MET A 76 -3.84 7.05 -5.83
N LYS A 77 -4.61 8.12 -6.02
CA LYS A 77 -6.01 8.01 -6.45
C LYS A 77 -6.13 7.25 -7.77
N ALA A 78 -5.35 7.61 -8.79
CA ALA A 78 -5.38 6.94 -10.09
C ALA A 78 -4.99 5.45 -9.98
N ALA A 79 -4.01 5.12 -9.13
CA ALA A 79 -3.60 3.74 -8.91
C ALA A 79 -4.64 2.91 -8.13
N LEU A 80 -5.36 3.52 -7.18
CA LEU A 80 -6.39 2.84 -6.38
C LEU A 80 -7.54 2.31 -7.23
N GLU A 81 -7.86 2.95 -8.35
CA GLU A 81 -8.95 2.51 -9.24
C GLU A 81 -8.76 1.08 -9.75
N GLY A 82 -7.51 0.59 -9.81
CA GLY A 82 -7.22 -0.81 -10.17
C GLY A 82 -7.46 -1.84 -9.06
N TYR A 83 -7.73 -1.40 -7.83
CA TYR A 83 -7.91 -2.26 -6.65
C TYR A 83 -9.32 -2.19 -6.03
N ILE A 84 -10.17 -1.31 -6.54
CA ILE A 84 -11.55 -1.15 -6.08
C ILE A 84 -12.45 -1.95 -7.05
N PRO A 85 -13.26 -2.90 -6.54
CA PRO A 85 -14.25 -3.63 -7.36
C PRO A 85 -15.34 -2.74 -7.93
#